data_AF-A0A0N1GYQ3-F1
#
_entry.id   AF-A0A0N1GYQ3-F1
#
_cell.length_a   1.000
_cell.length_b   1.000
_cell.length_c   1.000
_cell.angle_alpha   90.00
_cell.angle_beta   90.00
_cell.angle_gamma   90.00
#
_symmetry.space_group_name_H-M   'P 1'
#
loop_
_entity.id
_entity.type
_entity.pdbx_description
1 polymer ?
#
loop_
_entity_poly.entity_id
_entity_poly.type
_entity_poly.pdbx_seq_one_letter_code
_entity_poly.pdbx_strand_id
1 'polypeptide(L)'
;MEPDIMEVARHFLTQSEVRSDQGQLAEAVAAAQAAVDVLHAFDPPPSAKAEYLRLLAEALHAVVQRLMQGGRVAEVGLPAREA
;
A
#
# COMPACT_ATOMS: atom_id res chain seq x y z
N MET A 1 26.07 -2.88 -1.56
CA MET A 1 25.11 -2.14 -2.41
C MET A 1 23.93 -1.84 -1.52
N GLU A 2 23.66 -0.57 -1.25
CA GLU A 2 22.38 -0.20 -0.64
C GLU A 2 21.27 -0.53 -1.64
N PRO A 3 20.16 -1.15 -1.20
CA PRO A 3 19.04 -1.44 -2.08
C PRO A 3 18.44 -0.12 -2.60
N ASP A 4 18.03 -0.10 -3.88
CA ASP A 4 17.28 1.02 -4.46
C ASP A 4 15.95 1.14 -3.71
N ILE A 5 15.77 2.23 -2.94
CA ILE A 5 14.57 2.47 -2.13
C ILE A 5 13.29 2.41 -2.99
N MET A 6 13.35 2.85 -4.25
CA MET A 6 12.20 2.77 -5.15
C MET A 6 11.88 1.32 -5.53
N GLU A 7 12.88 0.45 -5.65
CA GLU A 7 12.68 -0.99 -5.86
C GLU A 7 12.07 -1.66 -4.63
N VAL A 8 12.53 -1.31 -3.43
CA VAL A 8 11.96 -1.80 -2.17
C VAL A 8 10.50 -1.38 -2.03
N ALA A 9 10.17 -0.12 -2.34
CA ALA A 9 8.80 0.37 -2.30
C ALA A 9 7.90 -0.36 -3.32
N ARG A 10 8.39 -0.60 -4.55
CA ARG A 10 7.68 -1.41 -5.56
C ARG A 10 7.42 -2.83 -5.06
N HIS A 11 8.40 -3.45 -4.42
CA HIS A 11 8.25 -4.78 -3.85
C HIS A 11 7.12 -4.82 -2.82
N PHE A 12 7.07 -3.85 -1.91
CA PHE A 12 6.01 -3.74 -0.92
C PHE A 12 4.63 -3.51 -1.55
N LEU A 13 4.53 -2.75 -2.64
CA LEU A 13 3.27 -2.59 -3.38
C LEU A 13 2.79 -3.90 -4.00
N THR A 14 3.69 -4.66 -4.62
CA THR A 14 3.37 -6.00 -5.14
C THR A 14 2.92 -6.93 -4.02
N GLN A 15 3.54 -6.88 -2.84
CA GLN A 15 3.09 -7.65 -1.67
C GLN A 15 1.69 -7.21 -1.23
N SER A 16 1.40 -5.91 -1.21
CA SER A 16 0.05 -5.39 -0.89
C SER A 16 -1.02 -5.96 -1.82
N GLU A 17 -0.74 -6.01 -3.13
CA GLU A 17 -1.63 -6.59 -4.13
C GLU A 17 -1.87 -8.07 -3.88
N VAL A 18 -0.82 -8.87 -3.79
CA VAL A 18 -0.91 -10.32 -3.56
C VAL A 18 -1.69 -10.64 -2.29
N ARG A 19 -1.41 -9.92 -1.19
CA ARG A 19 -2.12 -10.12 0.09
C ARG A 19 -3.59 -9.75 -0.02
N SER A 20 -3.91 -8.68 -0.74
CA SER A 20 -5.30 -8.30 -0.96
C SER A 20 -6.07 -9.33 -1.78
N ASP A 21 -5.46 -9.89 -2.82
CA ASP A 21 -6.09 -10.91 -3.66
C ASP A 21 -6.35 -12.20 -2.87
N GLN A 22 -5.53 -12.46 -1.85
CA GLN A 22 -5.70 -13.56 -0.89
C GLN A 22 -6.70 -13.24 0.24
N GLY A 23 -7.34 -12.06 0.23
CA GLY A 23 -8.26 -11.61 1.29
C GLY A 23 -7.57 -11.22 2.60
N GLN A 24 -6.24 -11.17 2.63
CA GLN A 24 -5.42 -10.80 3.79
C GLN A 24 -5.29 -9.28 3.87
N LEU A 25 -6.41 -8.60 4.11
CA LEU A 25 -6.51 -7.15 3.99
C LEU A 25 -5.66 -6.40 5.02
N ALA A 26 -5.49 -6.92 6.23
CA ALA A 26 -4.64 -6.29 7.24
C ALA A 26 -3.16 -6.29 6.81
N GLU A 27 -2.68 -7.42 6.29
CA GLU A 27 -1.33 -7.56 5.75
C GLU A 27 -1.15 -6.75 4.47
N ALA A 28 -2.19 -6.63 3.65
CA ALA A 28 -2.18 -5.77 2.46
C ALA A 28 -2.01 -4.29 2.82
N VAL A 29 -2.73 -3.81 3.85
CA VAL A 29 -2.56 -2.45 4.41
C VAL A 29 -1.14 -2.28 4.94
N ALA A 30 -0.64 -3.22 5.74
CA ALA A 30 0.69 -3.15 6.32
C ALA A 30 1.80 -3.05 5.24
N ALA A 31 1.68 -3.83 4.16
CA ALA A 31 2.63 -3.78 3.06
C ALA A 31 2.56 -2.45 2.29
N ALA A 32 1.36 -1.92 2.00
CA ALA A 32 1.24 -0.61 1.34
C ALA A 32 1.80 0.52 2.21
N GLN A 33 1.58 0.46 3.53
CA GLN A 33 2.13 1.44 4.47
C GLN A 33 3.66 1.37 4.53
N ALA A 34 4.24 0.16 4.51
CA ALA A 34 5.69 0.00 4.45
C ALA A 34 6.30 0.65 3.20
N ALA A 35 5.62 0.60 2.05
CA ALA A 35 6.06 1.32 0.85
C ALA A 35 6.09 2.84 1.04
N VAL A 36 5.06 3.41 1.69
CA VAL A 36 5.01 4.84 2.02
C VAL A 36 6.15 5.22 2.99
N ASP A 37 6.36 4.40 4.01
CA ASP A 37 7.33 4.69 5.08
C ASP A 37 8.77 4.71 4.52
N VAL A 38 9.13 3.76 3.66
CA VAL A 38 10.47 3.76 3.04
C VAL A 38 10.67 4.93 2.07
N LEU A 39 9.63 5.32 1.32
CA LEU A 39 9.70 6.47 0.42
C LEU A 39 9.85 7.78 1.20
N HIS A 40 9.09 7.97 2.28
CA HIS A 40 9.23 9.17 3.10
C HIS A 40 10.60 9.29 3.81
N ALA A 41 11.29 8.17 4.04
CA ALA A 41 12.64 8.17 4.59
C ALA A 41 13.73 8.52 3.55
N PHE A 42 13.36 8.65 2.27
CA PHE A 42 14.28 8.85 1.16
C PHE A 42 14.17 10.26 0.58
N ASP A 43 15.32 10.92 0.39
CA ASP A 43 15.42 12.17 -0.35
C ASP A 43 15.91 11.89 -1.79
N PRO A 44 15.03 11.97 -2.80
CA PRO A 44 15.38 11.61 -4.17
C PRO A 44 16.26 12.68 -4.83
N PRO A 45 17.27 12.30 -5.65
CA PRO A 45 17.95 13.26 -6.50
C PRO A 45 16.98 13.88 -7.53
N PRO A 46 17.25 15.09 -8.05
CA PRO A 46 16.36 15.77 -8.99
C PRO A 46 15.97 14.94 -10.22
N SER A 47 16.89 14.10 -10.72
CA SER A 47 16.67 13.20 -11.85
C SER A 47 15.63 12.11 -11.59
N ALA A 48 15.44 11.70 -10.33
CA ALA A 48 14.50 10.66 -9.93
C ALA A 48 13.19 11.22 -9.32
N LYS A 49 13.12 12.54 -9.10
CA LYS A 49 12.02 13.18 -8.36
C LYS A 49 10.63 12.89 -8.95
N ALA A 50 10.51 12.87 -10.28
CA ALA A 50 9.24 12.58 -10.95
C ALA A 50 8.79 11.13 -10.71
N GLU A 51 9.71 10.17 -10.81
CA GLU A 51 9.43 8.76 -10.55
C GLU A 51 9.09 8.52 -9.08
N TYR A 52 9.86 9.12 -8.17
CA TYR A 52 9.60 9.10 -6.73
C TYR A 52 8.19 9.59 -6.39
N LEU A 53 7.79 10.76 -6.92
CA LEU A 53 6.48 11.34 -6.64
C LEU A 53 5.34 10.46 -7.17
N ARG A 54 5.50 9.88 -8.37
CA ARG A 54 4.53 8.92 -8.93
C ARG A 54 4.40 7.71 -8.01
N LEU A 55 5.52 7.14 -7.59
CA LEU A 55 5.52 5.94 -6.76
C LEU A 55 4.95 6.19 -5.35
N LEU A 56 5.24 7.36 -4.76
CA LEU A 56 4.64 7.77 -3.49
C LEU A 56 3.12 7.94 -3.61
N ALA A 57 2.64 8.54 -4.71
CA ALA A 57 1.20 8.66 -4.96
C ALA A 57 0.52 7.29 -5.11
N GLU A 58 1.17 6.34 -5.80
CA GLU A 58 0.69 4.96 -5.91
C GLU A 58 0.63 4.25 -4.57
N ALA A 59 1.67 4.40 -3.73
CA ALA A 59 1.70 3.82 -2.39
C ALA A 59 0.59 4.37 -1.49
N LEU A 60 0.39 5.69 -1.48
CA LEU A 60 -0.69 6.33 -0.73
C LEU A 60 -2.08 5.89 -1.24
N HIS A 61 -2.25 5.80 -2.56
CA HIS A 61 -3.48 5.30 -3.16
C HIS A 61 -3.78 3.85 -2.73
N ALA A 62 -2.77 2.99 -2.76
CA ALA A 62 -2.90 1.60 -2.33
C ALA A 62 -3.33 1.50 -0.86
N VAL A 63 -2.73 2.28 0.06
CA VAL A 63 -3.14 2.32 1.48
C VAL A 63 -4.64 2.64 1.60
N VAL A 64 -5.10 3.71 0.95
CA VAL A 64 -6.52 4.12 1.00
C VAL A 64 -7.41 3.03 0.42
N GLN A 65 -7.05 2.44 -0.71
CA GLN A 65 -7.80 1.36 -1.33
C GLN A 65 -7.94 0.15 -0.39
N ARG A 66 -6.87 -0.28 0.28
CA ARG A 66 -6.92 -1.45 1.19
C ARG A 66 -7.74 -1.17 2.43
N LEU A 67 -7.65 0.02 2.99
CA LEU A 67 -8.48 0.44 4.12
C LEU A 67 -9.98 0.43 3.75
N MET A 68 -10.35 0.93 2.57
CA MET A 68 -11.74 0.86 2.08
C MET A 68 -12.21 -0.58 1.89
N GLN A 69 -11.37 -1.45 1.33
CA GLN A 69 -11.69 -2.88 1.19
C GLN A 69 -11.91 -3.55 2.55
N GLY A 70 -11.05 -3.26 3.54
CA GLY A 70 -11.17 -3.79 4.91
C GLY A 70 -12.48 -3.37 5.59
N GLY A 71 -12.85 -2.08 5.46
CA GLY A 71 -14.13 -1.57 5.96
C GLY A 71 -15.33 -2.25 5.30
N ARG A 72 -15.31 -2.40 3.97
CA ARG A 72 -16.38 -3.09 3.22
C ARG A 72 -16.54 -4.56 3.63
N VAL A 73 -15.45 -5.28 3.88
CA VAL A 73 -15.52 -6.67 4.35
C VAL A 73 -16.13 -6.75 5.75
N ALA A 74 -15.79 -5.82 6.64
CA ALA A 74 -16.39 -5.74 7.97
C ALA A 74 -17.90 -5.45 7.92
N GLU A 75 -18.35 -4.58 7.01
CA GLU A 75 -19.77 -4.29 6.79
C GLU A 75 -20.56 -5.52 6.30
N VAL A 76 -20.00 -6.30 5.37
CA VAL A 76 -20.63 -7.54 4.85
C VAL A 76 -20.66 -8.66 5.92
N GLY A 77 -19.71 -8.65 6.85
CA GLY A 77 -19.62 -9.63 7.94
C GLY A 77 -20.60 -9.40 9.10
N LEU A 78 -21.19 -8.21 9.22
CA LEU A 78 -22.35 -8.01 10.08
C LEU A 78 -23.57 -8.58 9.34
N PRO A 79 -24.29 -9.58 9.90
CA PRO A 79 -25.58 -9.92 9.34
C PRO A 79 -26.38 -8.63 9.30
N ALA A 80 -27.04 -8.35 8.17
CA ALA A 80 -28.13 -7.39 8.13
C ALA A 80 -29.04 -7.76 9.30
N ARG A 81 -28.90 -7.06 10.43
CA ARG A 81 -29.71 -7.30 11.61
C ARG A 81 -31.10 -6.94 11.14
N GLU A 82 -31.86 -7.99 10.89
CA GLU A 82 -33.25 -7.97 10.48
C GLU A 82 -33.97 -6.94 11.34
N ALA A 83 -34.50 -5.91 10.67
CA ALA A 83 -35.50 -5.00 11.20
C ALA A 83 -36.84 -5.37 10.58
#